data_AF-A0A1F5TNF7-F1
#
_entry.id   AF-A0A1F5TNF7-F1
#
_cell.length_a   1.000
_cell.length_b   1.000
_cell.length_c   1.000
_cell.angle_alpha   90.00
_cell.angle_beta   90.00
_cell.angle_gamma   90.00
#
_symmetry.space_group_name_H-M   'P 1'
#
loop_
_entity.id
_entity.type
_entity.pdbx_description
1 polymer ?
#
loop_
_entity_poly.entity_id
_entity_poly.type
_entity_poly.pdbx_seq_one_letter_code
_entity_poly.pdbx_strand_id
1 'polypeptide(L)'
;MALFFIGIIEMVIVTAWTKLVTKTQVLASGGVTMVNVLIWYYVLQRIVTDIDNWRIAVIYAIGCASGTIISVYLFQKHEEASEANGNIAKQY
;
A
#
# COMPACT_ATOMS: atom_id res chain seq x y z
N MET A 1 14.27 12.28 -0.92
CA MET A 1 14.59 10.84 -0.77
C MET A 1 13.61 10.12 0.16
N ALA A 2 13.35 10.59 1.39
CA ALA A 2 12.39 9.93 2.30
C ALA A 2 10.96 9.74 1.75
N LEU A 3 10.49 10.68 0.91
CA LEU A 3 9.14 10.64 0.30
C LEU A 3 8.94 9.52 -0.73
N PHE A 4 10.02 9.01 -1.33
CA PHE A 4 9.93 7.86 -2.25
C PHE A 4 9.52 6.59 -1.48
N PHE A 5 10.19 6.32 -0.36
CA PHE A 5 9.85 5.20 0.51
C PHE A 5 8.51 5.37 1.20
N ILE A 6 8.13 6.61 1.54
CA ILE A 6 6.79 6.91 2.08
C ILE A 6 5.70 6.50 1.07
N GLY A 7 5.84 6.83 -0.22
CA GLY A 7 4.86 6.49 -1.24
C GLY A 7 4.75 4.98 -1.50
N ILE A 8 5.87 4.25 -1.42
CA ILE A 8 5.87 2.78 -1.50
C ILE A 8 5.09 2.17 -0.32
N ILE A 9 5.43 2.58 0.90
CA ILE A 9 4.80 2.07 2.13
C ILE A 9 3.32 2.41 2.17
N GLU A 10 2.95 3.63 1.77
CA GLU A 10 1.57 4.08 1.68
C GLU A 10 0.75 3.20 0.74
N MET A 11 1.23 2.96 -0.48
CA MET A 11 0.52 2.10 -1.43
C MET A 11 0.39 0.66 -0.95
N VAL A 12 1.38 0.13 -0.21
CA VAL A 12 1.29 -1.19 0.42
C VAL A 12 0.20 -1.21 1.51
N ILE A 13 0.13 -0.18 2.36
CA ILE A 13 -0.88 -0.04 3.41
C ILE A 13 -2.29 0.09 2.79
N VAL A 14 -2.44 0.89 1.73
CA VAL A 14 -3.70 1.04 0.99
C VAL A 14 -4.14 -0.29 0.38
N THR A 15 -3.21 -1.05 -0.21
CA THR A 15 -3.53 -2.37 -0.80
C THR A 15 -3.91 -3.40 0.26
N ALA A 16 -3.26 -3.36 1.44
CA ALA A 16 -3.63 -4.19 2.58
C ALA A 16 -5.01 -3.81 3.13
N TRP A 17 -5.30 -2.50 3.21
CA TRP A 17 -6.61 -1.98 3.62
C TRP A 17 -7.73 -2.44 2.71
N THR A 18 -7.57 -2.28 1.39
CA THR A 18 -8.59 -2.70 0.43
C THR A 18 -8.91 -4.18 0.60
N LYS A 19 -7.90 -5.04 0.80
CA LYS A 19 -8.11 -6.48 1.07
C LYS A 19 -8.86 -6.74 2.39
N LEU A 20 -8.55 -6.01 3.45
CA LEU A 20 -9.24 -6.14 4.75
C LEU A 20 -10.69 -5.67 4.68
N VAL A 21 -10.98 -4.63 3.89
CA VAL A 21 -12.35 -4.17 3.62
C VAL A 21 -13.13 -5.24 2.84
N THR A 22 -12.52 -5.90 1.86
CA THR A 22 -13.19 -6.94 1.05
C THR A 22 -13.50 -8.19 1.87
N LYS A 23 -12.70 -8.50 2.91
CA LYS A 23 -12.93 -9.61 3.84
C LYS A 23 -13.92 -9.28 4.98
N THR A 24 -14.71 -8.20 4.86
CA THR A 24 -15.77 -7.79 5.81
C THR A 24 -15.34 -7.62 7.28
N GLN A 25 -14.04 -7.40 7.54
CA GLN A 25 -13.53 -7.08 8.88
C GLN A 25 -13.70 -5.59 9.18
N VAL A 26 -14.92 -5.17 9.54
CA VAL A 26 -15.29 -3.75 9.74
C VAL A 26 -14.43 -3.02 10.78
N LEU A 27 -14.05 -3.69 11.87
CA LEU A 27 -13.21 -3.08 12.92
C LEU A 27 -11.76 -2.89 12.46
N ALA A 28 -11.20 -3.91 11.78
CA ALA A 28 -9.83 -3.86 11.28
C ALA A 28 -9.71 -2.86 10.12
N SER A 29 -10.70 -2.81 9.23
CA SER A 29 -10.71 -1.86 8.12
C SER A 29 -10.82 -0.43 8.61
N GLY A 30 -11.63 -0.15 9.65
CA GLY A 30 -11.72 1.17 10.28
C GLY A 30 -10.40 1.64 10.88
N GLY A 31 -9.70 0.78 11.61
CA GLY A 31 -8.38 1.09 12.19
C GLY A 31 -7.32 1.41 11.13
N VAL A 32 -7.30 0.64 10.04
CA VAL A 32 -6.38 0.88 8.93
C VAL A 32 -6.76 2.14 8.14
N THR A 33 -8.05 2.46 7.98
CA THR A 33 -8.49 3.74 7.39
C THR A 33 -7.96 4.94 8.18
N MET A 34 -8.02 4.89 9.50
CA MET A 34 -7.52 5.98 10.36
C MET A 34 -6.02 6.19 10.16
N VAL A 35 -5.24 5.11 10.15
CA VAL A 35 -3.79 5.17 9.88
C VAL A 35 -3.52 5.71 8.47
N ASN A 36 -4.29 5.25 7.47
CA ASN A 36 -4.15 5.69 6.09
C ASN A 36 -4.37 7.20 5.95
N VAL A 37 -5.43 7.74 6.57
CA VAL A 37 -5.73 9.19 6.52
C VAL A 37 -4.63 10.01 7.18
N LEU A 38 -4.03 9.53 8.27
CA LEU A 38 -2.91 10.22 8.94
C LEU A 38 -1.65 10.26 8.06
N ILE A 39 -1.34 9.16 7.37
CA ILE A 39 -0.23 9.11 6.41
C ILE A 39 -0.49 10.09 5.27
N TRP A 40 -1.71 10.07 4.73
CA TRP A 40 -2.13 10.96 3.65
C TRP A 40 -2.01 12.43 4.03
N TYR A 41 -2.46 12.78 5.24
CA TYR A 41 -2.37 14.14 5.76
C TYR A 41 -0.91 14.62 5.85
N TYR A 42 -0.01 13.77 6.35
CA TYR A 42 1.42 14.08 6.43
C TYR A 42 2.04 14.31 5.04
N VAL A 43 1.70 13.46 4.07
CA VAL A 43 2.19 13.57 2.69
C VAL A 43 1.69 14.84 2.04
N LEU A 44 0.39 15.13 2.14
CA LEU A 44 -0.18 16.38 1.63
C LEU A 44 0.50 17.60 2.24
N GLN A 45 0.70 17.60 3.56
CA GLN A 45 1.39 18.71 4.22
C GLN A 45 2.80 18.91 3.64
N ARG A 46 3.54 17.83 3.40
CA ARG A 46 4.88 17.90 2.80
C ARG A 46 4.85 18.42 1.36
N ILE A 47 3.89 17.98 0.56
CA ILE A 47 3.73 18.42 -0.84
C ILE A 47 3.32 19.89 -0.91
N VAL A 48 2.40 20.33 -0.04
CA VAL A 48 1.91 21.72 -0.01
C VAL A 48 2.97 22.68 0.53
N THR A 49 3.76 22.26 1.52
CA THR A 49 4.82 23.11 2.11
C THR A 49 5.95 23.39 1.10
N ASP A 50 6.27 22.43 0.23
CA ASP A 50 7.30 22.56 -0.80
C ASP A 50 6.71 22.60 -2.23
N ILE A 51 5.55 23.26 -2.40
CA ILE A 51 4.79 23.27 -3.67
C ILE A 51 5.57 23.82 -4.87
N ASP A 52 6.55 24.70 -4.62
CA ASP A 52 7.43 25.27 -5.65
C ASP A 52 8.36 24.20 -6.27
N ASN A 53 8.65 23.14 -5.52
CA ASN A 53 9.56 22.08 -5.91
C ASN A 53 8.80 20.88 -6.49
N TRP A 54 8.30 21.02 -7.73
CA TRP A 54 7.56 19.99 -8.48
C TRP A 54 8.28 18.63 -8.56
N ARG A 55 9.62 18.58 -8.39
CA ARG A 55 10.38 17.32 -8.30
C ARG A 55 9.91 16.44 -7.14
N ILE A 56 9.45 17.03 -6.05
CA ILE A 56 8.98 16.29 -4.87
C ILE A 56 7.71 15.51 -5.20
N ALA A 57 6.76 16.14 -5.90
CA ALA A 57 5.54 15.49 -6.37
C ALA A 57 5.86 14.34 -7.36
N VAL A 58 6.84 14.53 -8.25
CA VAL A 58 7.25 13.49 -9.20
C VAL A 58 7.91 12.31 -8.50
N ILE A 59 8.83 12.54 -7.56
CA ILE A 59 9.48 11.46 -6.80
C ILE A 59 8.45 10.69 -5.97
N TYR A 60 7.47 11.37 -5.39
CA TYR A 60 6.37 10.75 -4.69
C TYR A 60 5.50 9.90 -5.62
N ALA A 61 5.14 10.42 -6.80
CA ALA A 61 4.38 9.67 -7.81
C ALA A 61 5.12 8.41 -8.30
N ILE A 62 6.44 8.48 -8.49
CA ILE A 62 7.28 7.31 -8.84
C ILE A 62 7.31 6.31 -7.67
N GLY A 63 7.39 6.79 -6.43
CA GLY A 63 7.27 5.96 -5.21
C GLY A 63 5.93 5.23 -5.16
N CYS A 64 4.84 5.92 -5.45
CA CYS A 64 3.50 5.32 -5.53
C CYS A 64 3.40 4.28 -6.65
N ALA A 65 3.88 4.58 -7.85
CA ALA A 65 3.85 3.66 -8.98
C ALA A 65 4.67 2.39 -8.70
N SER A 66 5.88 2.53 -8.16
CA SER A 66 6.71 1.39 -7.76
C SER A 66 6.10 0.59 -6.61
N GLY A 67 5.49 1.25 -5.62
CA GLY A 67 4.75 0.63 -4.54
C GLY A 67 3.60 -0.25 -5.03
N THR A 68 2.82 0.24 -5.99
CA THR A 68 1.73 -0.51 -6.63
C THR A 68 2.24 -1.72 -7.40
N ILE A 69 3.32 -1.57 -8.19
CA ILE A 69 3.90 -2.69 -8.94
C ILE A 69 4.42 -3.77 -7.98
N ILE A 70 5.12 -3.37 -6.92
CA ILE A 70 5.65 -4.28 -5.90
C ILE A 70 4.51 -4.97 -5.15
N SER A 71 3.48 -4.23 -4.73
CA SER A 71 2.36 -4.80 -3.99
C SER A 71 1.59 -5.79 -4.85
N VAL A 72 1.24 -5.44 -6.10
CA VAL A 72 0.56 -6.34 -7.04
C VAL A 72 1.40 -7.58 -7.32
N TYR A 73 2.71 -7.43 -7.54
CA TYR A 73 3.61 -8.55 -7.77
C TYR A 73 3.72 -9.48 -6.55
N LEU A 74 3.84 -8.92 -5.34
CA LEU A 74 3.83 -9.69 -4.10
C LEU A 74 2.47 -10.36 -3.86
N PHE A 75 1.36 -9.72 -4.21
CA PHE A 75 0.03 -10.29 -4.09
C PHE A 75 -0.17 -11.47 -5.04
N GLN A 76 0.22 -11.33 -6.32
CA GLN A 76 0.23 -12.45 -7.27
C GLN A 76 1.04 -13.63 -6.73
N LYS A 77 2.26 -13.37 -6.25
CA LYS A 77 3.12 -14.41 -5.68
C LYS A 77 2.53 -15.05 -4.41
N HIS A 78 1.81 -14.28 -3.60
CA HIS A 78 1.13 -14.81 -2.41
C HIS A 78 -0.12 -15.62 -2.73
N GLU A 79 -0.86 -15.29 -3.79
CA GLU A 79 -1.94 -16.13 -4.31
C GLU A 79 -1.40 -17.44 -4.88
N GLU A 80 -0.34 -17.40 -5.68
CA GLU A 80 0.34 -18.61 -6.18
C GLU A 80 0.91 -19.48 -5.05
N ALA A 81 1.52 -18.88 -4.02
CA ALA A 81 2.03 -19.61 -2.85
C ALA A 81 0.90 -20.17 -1.97
N SER A 82 -0.23 -19.47 -1.87
CA SER A 82 -1.40 -19.94 -1.12
C SER A 82 -2.16 -21.05 -1.84
N GLU A 83 -2.21 -21.03 -3.18
CA GLU A 83 -2.75 -22.13 -3.99
C GLU A 83 -1.84 -23.37 -3.99
N ALA A 84 -0.52 -23.19 -4.09
CA ALA A 84 0.44 -24.29 -4.03
C ALA A 84 0.40 -25.03 -2.68
N ASN A 85 0.26 -24.30 -1.56
CA ASN A 85 0.20 -24.90 -0.23
C ASN A 85 -1.20 -25.51 0.08
N GLY A 86 -2.26 -24.97 -0.53
CA GLY A 86 -3.62 -25.52 -0.45
C GLY A 86 -3.78 -26.86 -1.18
N ASN A 87 -3.09 -27.05 -2.31
CA ASN A 87 -3.08 -28.33 -3.02
C ASN A 87 -2.31 -29.42 -2.27
N ILE A 88 -1.23 -29.07 -1.58
CA ILE A 88 -0.46 -30.02 -0.75
C ILE A 88 -1.27 -30.45 0.49
N ALA A 89 -2.01 -29.52 1.11
CA ALA A 89 -2.85 -29.84 2.28
C ALA A 89 -4.09 -30.68 1.95
N LYS A 90 -4.55 -30.69 0.69
CA LYS A 90 -5.70 -31.50 0.25
C LYS A 90 -5.31 -32.94 -0.12
N GLN A 91 -4.01 -33.25 -0.11
CA GLN A 91 -3.47 -34.55 -0.50
C GLN A 91 -3.05 -35.42 0.70
N TYR A 92 -3.24 -34.93 1.92
CA TYR A 92 -3.12 -35.67 3.19
C TYR A 92 -4.49 -35.76 3.88
#